data_AF-A0A5Q4GH62-F1
#
_entry.id   AF-A0A5Q4GH62-F1
#
_cell.length_a   1.000
_cell.length_b   1.000
_cell.length_c   1.000
_cell.angle_alpha   90.00
_cell.angle_beta   90.00
_cell.angle_gamma   90.00
#
_symmetry.space_group_name_H-M   'P 1'
#
loop_
_entity.id
_entity.type
_entity.pdbx_description
1 polymer ?
#
loop_
_entity_poly.entity_id
_entity_poly.type
_entity_poly.pdbx_seq_one_letter_code
_entity_poly.pdbx_strand_id
1 'polypeptide(L)'
;MSISSAHLSRLAESPRDLWIDDGSRSDRISVDAQQSKPGSPSLALIRPRDFRVSMWTEYNQFKGYDQRKTRGVFTYAGVEYSLALTDDRFTSAHCPNHDGKKHEFAPHFGDDCLLCISLGVPFNGYHYKLIATVIPLK
;
A
#
# COMPACT_ATOMS: atom_id res chain seq x y z
N MET A 1 26.57 -1.21 6.81
CA MET A 1 26.36 0.21 6.44
C MET A 1 24.89 0.53 6.65
N SER A 2 24.57 1.56 7.41
CA SER A 2 23.19 2.05 7.56
C SER A 2 22.98 3.21 6.59
N ILE A 3 21.90 3.16 5.80
CA ILE A 3 21.49 4.29 4.95
C ILE A 3 20.75 5.28 5.86
N SER A 4 21.12 6.57 5.83
CA SER A 4 20.44 7.61 6.60
C SER A 4 19.05 7.90 6.05
N SER A 5 18.13 8.39 6.90
CA SER A 5 16.80 8.82 6.47
C SER A 5 16.85 9.92 5.40
N ALA A 6 17.82 10.84 5.51
CA ALA A 6 18.06 11.87 4.50
C ALA A 6 18.42 11.29 3.12
N HIS A 7 19.17 10.18 3.07
CA HIS A 7 19.46 9.49 1.82
C HIS A 7 18.24 8.73 1.28
N LEU A 8 17.49 8.03 2.14
CA LEU A 8 16.25 7.34 1.73
C LEU A 8 15.23 8.31 1.14
N SER A 9 15.08 9.48 1.77
CA SER A 9 14.20 10.54 1.31
C SER A 9 14.50 10.96 -0.14
N ARG A 10 15.76 10.92 -0.58
CA ARG A 10 16.14 11.25 -1.97
C ARG A 10 15.82 10.16 -2.99
N LEU A 11 15.51 8.94 -2.53
CA LEU A 11 15.10 7.84 -3.40
C LEU A 11 13.61 7.86 -3.72
N ALA A 12 12.84 8.72 -3.04
CA ALA A 12 11.43 8.87 -3.32
C ALA A 12 11.21 9.34 -4.75
N GLU A 13 10.46 8.55 -5.49
CA GLU A 13 10.01 8.81 -6.84
C GLU A 13 8.78 9.73 -6.82
N SER A 14 8.39 10.21 -8.00
CA SER A 14 7.17 11.02 -8.18
C SER A 14 6.44 10.63 -9.46
N PRO A 15 6.03 9.36 -9.61
CA PRO A 15 5.21 8.96 -10.74
C PRO A 15 3.91 9.77 -10.75
N ARG A 16 3.36 10.05 -11.94
CA ARG A 16 2.13 10.85 -12.10
C ARG A 16 0.96 10.26 -11.31
N ASP A 17 0.86 8.94 -11.29
CA ASP A 17 -0.13 8.17 -10.58
C ASP A 17 0.46 6.81 -10.20
N LEU A 18 -0.27 6.02 -9.41
CA LEU A 18 0.09 4.65 -9.07
C LEU A 18 -0.72 3.66 -9.89
N TRP A 19 -0.46 3.59 -11.19
CA TRP A 19 -1.13 2.71 -12.15
C TRP A 19 -2.66 2.87 -12.14
N ILE A 20 -3.14 4.10 -12.38
CA ILE A 20 -4.58 4.35 -12.53
C ILE A 20 -5.05 3.87 -13.90
N ASP A 21 -6.23 3.26 -13.86
CA ASP A 21 -6.98 2.71 -14.99
C ASP A 21 -8.39 3.30 -14.91
N ASP A 22 -8.80 4.00 -15.96
CA ASP A 22 -10.05 4.78 -15.97
C ASP A 22 -11.25 3.85 -15.76
N GLY A 23 -12.10 4.19 -14.79
CA GLY A 23 -13.26 3.36 -14.41
C GLY A 23 -12.93 2.15 -13.52
N SER A 24 -11.66 1.93 -13.16
CA SER A 24 -11.26 0.89 -12.20
C SER A 24 -11.11 1.45 -10.78
N ARG A 25 -11.02 0.55 -9.81
CA ARG A 25 -10.73 0.91 -8.42
C ARG A 25 -9.27 1.30 -8.26
N SER A 26 -8.98 2.25 -7.39
CA SER A 26 -7.61 2.71 -7.12
C SER A 26 -6.67 1.61 -6.60
N ASP A 27 -7.19 0.47 -6.11
CA ASP A 27 -6.42 -0.67 -5.60
C ASP A 27 -5.91 -1.65 -6.66
N ARG A 28 -6.21 -1.42 -7.94
CA ARG A 28 -5.82 -2.32 -9.04
C ARG A 28 -5.66 -1.60 -10.38
N ILE A 29 -5.11 -2.31 -11.35
CA ILE A 29 -5.07 -1.95 -12.78
C ILE A 29 -5.42 -3.20 -13.59
N SER A 30 -6.18 -3.07 -14.67
CA SER A 30 -6.45 -4.22 -15.55
C SER A 30 -5.16 -4.72 -16.22
N VAL A 31 -5.08 -6.02 -16.49
CA VAL A 31 -3.94 -6.62 -17.21
C VAL A 31 -3.77 -5.94 -18.57
N ASP A 32 -4.87 -5.69 -19.28
CA ASP A 32 -4.85 -5.06 -20.61
C ASP A 32 -4.34 -3.61 -20.55
N ALA A 33 -4.82 -2.81 -19.59
CA ALA A 33 -4.32 -1.44 -19.41
C ALA A 33 -2.83 -1.41 -19.06
N GLN A 34 -2.36 -2.35 -18.24
CA GLN A 34 -0.94 -2.45 -17.92
C GLN A 34 -0.09 -2.89 -19.12
N GLN A 35 -0.59 -3.83 -19.94
CA GLN A 35 0.08 -4.28 -21.17
C GLN A 35 0.15 -3.20 -22.24
N SER A 36 -0.83 -2.27 -22.26
CA SER A 36 -0.80 -1.10 -23.15
C SER A 36 0.29 -0.08 -22.79
N LYS A 37 0.93 -0.22 -21.63
CA LYS A 37 2.03 0.61 -21.13
C LYS A 37 3.30 -0.23 -20.91
N PRO A 38 3.85 -0.85 -21.96
CA PRO A 38 5.01 -1.73 -21.84
C PRO A 38 6.22 -0.96 -21.28
N GLY A 39 6.93 -1.57 -20.34
CA GLY A 39 8.08 -0.96 -19.67
C GLY A 39 7.74 -0.05 -18.48
N SER A 40 6.44 0.12 -18.14
CA SER A 40 6.08 0.77 -16.88
C SER A 40 6.62 -0.05 -15.69
N PRO A 41 7.25 0.60 -14.70
CA PRO A 41 7.80 -0.11 -13.55
C PRO A 41 6.68 -0.80 -12.77
N SER A 42 6.98 -1.91 -12.10
CA SER A 42 6.05 -2.62 -11.21
C SER A 42 6.21 -2.24 -9.74
N LEU A 43 7.11 -1.29 -9.44
CA LEU A 43 7.46 -0.82 -8.12
C LEU A 43 7.57 0.70 -8.14
N ALA A 44 7.13 1.36 -7.07
CA ALA A 44 7.28 2.80 -6.88
C ALA A 44 7.50 3.11 -5.40
N LEU A 45 8.54 3.89 -5.09
CA LEU A 45 8.78 4.41 -3.76
C LEU A 45 8.23 5.85 -3.66
N ILE A 46 7.14 6.06 -2.94
CA ILE A 46 6.45 7.37 -2.92
C ILE A 46 6.36 7.97 -1.52
N ARG A 47 6.13 9.29 -1.47
CA ARG A 47 5.67 9.98 -0.26
C ARG A 47 4.14 10.04 -0.25
N PRO A 48 3.46 9.46 0.75
CA PRO A 48 2.02 9.59 0.89
C PRO A 48 1.64 10.95 1.47
N ARG A 49 0.34 11.23 1.45
CA ARG A 49 -0.32 12.18 2.35
C ARG A 49 -1.43 11.47 3.10
N ASP A 50 -1.81 11.98 4.26
CA ASP A 50 -2.93 11.48 5.07
C ASP A 50 -2.82 9.97 5.38
N PHE A 51 -1.60 9.48 5.59
CA PHE A 51 -1.35 8.05 5.76
C PHE A 51 -1.92 7.54 7.09
N ARG A 52 -2.77 6.52 6.98
CA ARG A 52 -3.36 5.80 8.11
C ARG A 52 -3.43 4.31 7.81
N VAL A 53 -3.53 3.51 8.86
CA VAL A 53 -3.71 2.07 8.79
C VAL A 53 -5.14 1.74 9.18
N SER A 54 -5.83 0.96 8.35
CA SER A 54 -7.16 0.42 8.62
C SER A 54 -7.08 -1.10 8.80
N MET A 55 -7.66 -1.60 9.87
CA MET A 55 -7.65 -3.01 10.25
C MET A 55 -9.05 -3.50 10.59
N TRP A 56 -9.36 -4.73 10.22
CA TRP A 56 -10.59 -5.42 10.63
C TRP A 56 -10.41 -6.93 10.47
N THR A 57 -11.35 -7.70 10.99
CA THR A 57 -11.44 -9.13 10.72
C THR A 57 -12.63 -9.40 9.83
N GLU A 58 -12.45 -10.24 8.81
CA GLU A 58 -13.56 -10.72 7.98
C GLU A 58 -13.44 -12.23 7.75
N TYR A 59 -14.59 -12.91 7.65
CA TYR A 59 -14.62 -14.33 7.36
C TYR A 59 -14.14 -14.61 5.93
N ASN A 60 -13.05 -15.34 5.79
CA ASN A 60 -12.56 -15.76 4.49
C ASN A 60 -13.23 -17.08 4.09
N GLN A 61 -14.27 -17.00 3.27
CA GLN A 61 -15.04 -18.15 2.80
C GLN A 61 -14.18 -19.24 2.13
N PHE A 62 -13.11 -18.84 1.41
CA PHE A 62 -12.23 -19.80 0.74
C PHE A 62 -11.33 -20.57 1.70
N LYS A 63 -10.96 -19.95 2.83
CA LYS A 63 -10.09 -20.56 3.83
C LYS A 63 -10.83 -21.18 5.02
N GLY A 64 -12.11 -20.86 5.17
CA GLY A 64 -12.97 -21.38 6.24
C GLY A 64 -12.73 -20.76 7.61
N TYR A 65 -11.99 -19.65 7.71
CA TYR A 65 -11.68 -18.98 8.97
C TYR A 65 -11.65 -17.46 8.85
N ASP A 66 -11.79 -16.78 10.00
CA ASP A 66 -11.68 -15.34 10.15
C ASP A 66 -10.26 -14.84 9.88
N GLN A 67 -10.13 -13.98 8.88
CA GLN A 67 -8.85 -13.43 8.46
C GLN A 67 -8.76 -11.96 8.85
N ARG A 68 -7.68 -11.60 9.56
CA ARG A 68 -7.29 -10.20 9.74
C ARG A 68 -6.94 -9.57 8.39
N LYS A 69 -7.54 -8.42 8.11
CA LYS A 69 -7.17 -7.54 7.01
C LYS A 69 -6.48 -6.31 7.58
N THR A 70 -5.38 -5.94 6.94
CA THR A 70 -4.67 -4.69 7.22
C THR A 70 -4.47 -3.97 5.91
N ARG A 71 -4.91 -2.72 5.85
CA ARG A 71 -4.75 -1.83 4.70
C ARG A 71 -4.08 -0.54 5.11
N GLY A 72 -3.21 -0.02 4.25
CA GLY A 72 -2.78 1.37 4.33
C GLY A 72 -3.71 2.22 3.48
N VAL A 73 -4.19 3.30 4.06
CA VAL A 73 -5.03 4.30 3.39
C VAL A 73 -4.26 5.60 3.33
N PHE A 74 -4.17 6.19 2.15
CA PHE A 74 -3.39 7.41 1.91
C PHE A 74 -3.87 8.13 0.66
N THR A 75 -3.53 9.41 0.56
CA THR A 75 -3.71 10.22 -0.63
C THR A 75 -2.38 10.31 -1.40
N TYR A 76 -2.42 10.11 -2.71
CA TYR A 76 -1.28 10.36 -3.61
C TYR A 76 -1.78 10.96 -4.93
N ALA A 77 -1.14 12.02 -5.40
CA ALA A 77 -1.53 12.75 -6.63
C ALA A 77 -3.04 13.10 -6.69
N GLY A 78 -3.67 13.40 -5.54
CA GLY A 78 -5.09 13.74 -5.44
C GLY A 78 -6.06 12.54 -5.44
N VAL A 79 -5.56 11.31 -5.46
CA VAL A 79 -6.36 10.08 -5.41
C VAL A 79 -6.19 9.39 -4.05
N GLU A 80 -7.30 8.98 -3.43
CA GLU A 80 -7.25 8.12 -2.24
C GLU A 80 -7.03 6.66 -2.64
N TYR A 81 -6.03 6.05 -2.03
CA TYR A 81 -5.69 4.64 -2.16
C TYR A 81 -5.97 3.93 -0.85
N SER A 82 -6.53 2.73 -0.94
CA SER A 82 -6.72 1.81 0.18
C SER A 82 -6.16 0.46 -0.24
N LEU A 83 -4.87 0.25 0.03
CA LEU A 83 -4.10 -0.90 -0.46
C LEU A 83 -3.86 -1.92 0.64
N ALA A 84 -3.73 -3.19 0.29
CA ALA A 84 -3.31 -4.19 1.26
C ALA A 84 -1.88 -3.89 1.74
N LEU A 85 -1.70 -3.91 3.06
CA LEU A 85 -0.42 -3.66 3.71
C LEU A 85 0.22 -5.00 4.06
N THR A 86 1.30 -5.35 3.37
CA THR A 86 1.94 -6.68 3.45
C THR A 86 3.28 -6.66 4.18
N ASP A 87 3.68 -5.51 4.73
CA ASP A 87 4.90 -5.36 5.52
C ASP A 87 4.73 -6.01 6.91
N ASP A 88 5.29 -7.20 7.07
CA ASP A 88 5.19 -8.01 8.30
C ASP A 88 5.89 -7.35 9.48
N ARG A 89 7.04 -6.70 9.25
CA ARG A 89 7.80 -5.95 10.26
C ARG A 89 7.01 -4.76 10.74
N PHE A 90 6.49 -3.95 9.82
CA PHE A 90 5.68 -2.79 10.16
C PHE A 90 4.41 -3.21 10.90
N THR A 91 3.69 -4.20 10.38
CA THR A 91 2.44 -4.64 11.01
C THR A 91 2.67 -5.25 12.39
N SER A 92 3.74 -6.01 12.60
CA SER A 92 4.06 -6.56 13.92
C SER A 92 4.47 -5.49 14.94
N ALA A 93 5.14 -4.42 14.50
CA ALA A 93 5.62 -3.36 15.38
C ALA A 93 4.56 -2.29 15.71
N HIS A 94 3.64 -2.01 14.78
CA HIS A 94 2.74 -0.86 14.87
C HIS A 94 1.26 -1.21 14.89
N CYS A 95 0.85 -2.40 14.45
CA CYS A 95 -0.56 -2.76 14.42
C CYS A 95 -0.95 -3.49 15.71
N PRO A 96 -1.88 -2.95 16.51
CA PRO A 96 -2.30 -3.60 17.75
C PRO A 96 -3.07 -4.89 17.45
N ASN A 97 -3.15 -5.78 18.45
CA ASN A 97 -4.20 -6.78 18.46
C ASN A 97 -5.54 -6.05 18.60
N HIS A 98 -6.50 -6.35 17.73
CA HIS A 98 -7.82 -5.72 17.72
C HIS A 98 -8.89 -6.79 17.89
N ASP A 99 -10.05 -6.39 18.43
CA ASP A 99 -11.19 -7.24 18.77
C ASP A 99 -12.03 -7.69 17.55
N GLY A 100 -11.47 -7.58 16.35
CA GLY A 100 -12.14 -7.86 15.08
C GLY A 100 -12.96 -6.70 14.51
N LYS A 101 -13.25 -5.65 15.28
CA LYS A 101 -13.93 -4.45 14.75
C LYS A 101 -13.00 -3.62 13.87
N LYS A 102 -13.59 -2.85 12.95
CA LYS A 102 -12.82 -1.92 12.14
C LYS A 102 -12.14 -0.89 13.03
N HIS A 103 -10.82 -0.81 12.93
CA HIS A 103 -9.97 0.13 13.65
C HIS A 103 -9.10 0.89 12.66
N GLU A 104 -9.05 2.22 12.78
CA GLU A 104 -8.17 3.08 11.98
C GLU A 104 -7.27 3.91 12.89
N PHE A 105 -5.99 4.02 12.55
CA PHE A 105 -5.04 4.86 13.27
C PHE A 105 -3.96 5.42 12.32
N ALA A 106 -3.44 6.60 12.64
CA ALA A 106 -2.24 7.13 11.99
C ALA A 106 -1.00 6.67 12.79
N PRO A 107 0.07 6.15 12.14
CA PRO A 107 1.33 5.89 12.82
C PRO A 107 1.92 7.16 13.44
N HIS A 108 2.76 7.04 14.47
CA HIS A 108 3.32 8.19 15.19
C HIS A 108 4.19 9.11 14.29
N PHE A 109 4.76 8.59 13.22
CA PHE A 109 5.52 9.36 12.22
C PHE A 109 4.62 10.02 11.15
N GLY A 110 3.33 9.68 11.10
CA GLY A 110 2.36 10.21 10.13
C GLY A 110 2.83 10.07 8.68
N ASP A 111 2.84 11.19 7.96
CA ASP A 111 3.28 11.27 6.55
C ASP A 111 4.80 11.32 6.39
N ASP A 112 5.56 11.34 7.48
CA ASP A 112 7.03 11.34 7.44
C ASP A 112 7.59 9.92 7.22
N CYS A 113 7.14 9.32 6.12
CA CYS A 113 7.52 7.99 5.68
C CYS A 113 7.55 7.89 4.16
N LEU A 114 8.14 6.81 3.68
CA LEU A 114 8.01 6.36 2.29
C LEU A 114 7.18 5.08 2.25
N LEU A 115 6.32 4.98 1.24
CA LEU A 115 5.61 3.74 0.91
C LEU A 115 6.24 3.12 -0.32
N CYS A 116 6.67 1.87 -0.20
CA CYS A 116 7.05 1.05 -1.34
C CYS A 116 5.78 0.37 -1.87
N ILE A 117 5.28 0.83 -3.01
CA ILE A 117 4.09 0.29 -3.66
C ILE A 117 4.52 -0.70 -4.73
N SER A 118 3.95 -1.90 -4.72
CA SER A 118 4.21 -2.93 -5.73
C SER A 118 2.93 -3.35 -6.44
N LEU A 119 3.08 -3.72 -7.71
CA LEU A 119 2.07 -4.47 -8.45
C LEU A 119 2.24 -5.96 -8.21
N GLY A 120 1.17 -6.61 -7.75
CA GLY A 120 1.08 -8.06 -7.66
C GLY A 120 1.01 -8.74 -9.02
N VAL A 121 1.10 -10.06 -9.01
CA VAL A 121 0.90 -10.90 -10.21
C VAL A 121 -0.55 -10.77 -10.73
N PRO A 122 -0.80 -11.05 -12.02
CA PRO A 122 -2.16 -11.10 -12.55
C PRO A 122 -3.05 -12.04 -11.75
N PHE A 123 -4.20 -11.56 -11.31
CA PHE A 123 -5.23 -12.36 -10.64
C PHE A 123 -6.61 -11.83 -11.01
N ASN A 124 -7.48 -12.71 -11.52
CA ASN A 124 -8.83 -12.37 -11.98
C ASN A 124 -8.88 -11.16 -12.94
N GLY A 125 -7.93 -11.07 -13.88
CA GLY A 125 -7.88 -9.99 -14.88
C GLY A 125 -7.24 -8.67 -14.42
N TYR A 126 -6.71 -8.61 -13.19
CA TYR A 126 -6.10 -7.41 -12.63
C TYR A 126 -4.72 -7.65 -12.03
N HIS A 127 -3.89 -6.62 -12.02
CA HIS A 127 -2.79 -6.49 -11.07
C HIS A 127 -3.25 -5.67 -9.86
N TYR A 128 -3.16 -6.25 -8.68
CA TYR A 128 -3.50 -5.56 -7.43
C TYR A 128 -2.29 -4.80 -6.89
N LYS A 129 -2.54 -3.61 -6.35
CA LYS A 129 -1.50 -2.77 -5.74
C LYS A 129 -1.40 -3.08 -4.25
N LEU A 130 -0.17 -3.15 -3.76
CA LEU A 130 0.15 -3.50 -2.39
C LEU A 130 1.13 -2.49 -1.81
N ILE A 131 1.03 -2.19 -0.52
CA ILE A 131 2.12 -1.55 0.22
C ILE A 131 3.04 -2.67 0.67
N ALA A 132 4.14 -2.85 -0.05
CA ALA A 132 5.15 -3.86 0.22
C ALA A 132 6.00 -3.51 1.44
N THR A 133 6.25 -2.21 1.66
CA THR A 133 7.07 -1.72 2.78
C THR A 133 6.66 -0.32 3.21
N VAL A 134 6.67 -0.05 4.50
CA VAL A 134 6.56 1.29 5.11
C VAL A 134 7.90 1.66 5.72
N ILE A 135 8.48 2.77 5.30
CA ILE A 135 9.81 3.21 5.74
C ILE A 135 9.67 4.55 6.47
N PRO A 136 9.68 4.55 7.82
CA PRO A 136 9.73 5.80 8.59
C PRO A 136 11.01 6.59 8.29
N LEU A 137 10.92 7.92 8.21
CA LEU A 137 12.07 8.80 7.99
C LEU A 137 12.58 9.48 9.28
N LYS A 138 11.95 9.18 10.42
CA LYS A 138 12.35 9.61 11.77
C LYS A 138 12.61 8.42 12.68
#